data_AF-K1R7M7-F1
#
_entry.id   AF-K1R7M7-F1
#
_cell.length_a   1.000
_cell.length_b   1.000
_cell.length_c   1.000
_cell.angle_alpha   90.00
_cell.angle_beta   90.00
_cell.angle_gamma   90.00
#
_symmetry.space_group_name_H-M   'P 1'
#
loop_
_entity.id
_entity.type
_entity.pdbx_description
1 polymer ?
#
loop_
_entity_poly.entity_id
_entity_poly.type
_entity_poly.pdbx_seq_one_letter_code
_entity_poly.pdbx_strand_id
1 'polypeptide(L)'
;GSHASFSCTVLHFNDISPDNSLLVKVLGNISCCVGRERIYQWSRTQDLSVTQQLTSGVRYFEAQVAARSRTGDFRVVCGLYGDELRSCMTEIKSFLDTHEKEVIILDINNFYNMDDILHMKLLSIITHCFDDKLCPFNTGSDVSLNSLWNQGYQVIVIYHHEIINEYDNFWPGTSINYYPPVAPVTSAELILQLEKHSENAPETKYFKCLRGIVSYSKRKCLSRLSSSRKHEISTKVTPEITTWLQEKHRENLNIVIVDYMHLSNFVRHLVYQNVSRGSNSTSVSLTNGEMSVPQEQVTI
;
A
#
# COMPACT_ATOMS: atom_id res chain seq x y z
N GLY A 1 -0.18 -5.92 1.94
CA GLY A 1 -0.02 -4.72 1.10
C GLY A 1 1.45 -4.41 0.89
N SER A 2 1.74 -3.46 0.02
CA SER A 2 3.10 -2.93 -0.20
C SER A 2 3.14 -1.44 0.11
N HIS A 3 4.20 -0.96 0.76
CA HIS A 3 4.42 0.48 1.02
C HIS A 3 5.05 1.15 -0.20
N ALA A 4 4.60 2.37 -0.53
CA ALA A 4 4.96 3.10 -1.76
C ALA A 4 5.03 2.16 -2.97
N SER A 5 3.93 1.45 -3.23
CA SER A 5 3.85 0.25 -4.08
C SER A 5 4.43 0.43 -5.48
N PHE A 6 4.27 1.63 -6.04
CA PHE A 6 4.67 1.95 -7.41
C PHE A 6 6.12 2.45 -7.53
N SER A 7 6.88 2.47 -6.42
CA SER A 7 8.30 2.84 -6.44
C SER A 7 9.16 1.92 -7.31
N CYS A 8 8.64 0.73 -7.69
CA CYS A 8 9.27 -0.15 -8.67
C CYS A 8 9.41 0.47 -10.07
N THR A 9 8.61 1.50 -10.40
CA THR A 9 8.65 2.25 -11.66
C THR A 9 9.68 3.39 -11.65
N VAL A 10 10.24 3.71 -10.48
CA VAL A 10 11.24 4.76 -10.35
C VAL A 10 12.58 4.25 -10.87
N LEU A 11 13.26 5.05 -11.70
CA LEU A 11 14.60 4.75 -12.22
C LEU A 11 15.58 5.87 -11.84
N HIS A 12 16.86 5.54 -11.75
CA HIS A 12 17.91 6.45 -11.28
C HIS A 12 18.10 7.71 -12.15
N PHE A 13 17.66 7.67 -13.41
CA PHE A 13 17.74 8.81 -14.32
C PHE A 13 16.49 9.71 -14.27
N ASN A 14 15.43 9.29 -13.58
CA ASN A 14 14.21 10.10 -13.43
C ASN A 14 14.50 11.39 -12.67
N ASP A 15 13.66 12.41 -12.92
CA ASP A 15 13.77 13.68 -12.21
C ASP A 15 13.46 13.52 -10.73
N ILE A 16 14.08 14.37 -9.92
CA ILE A 16 13.81 14.46 -8.49
C ILE A 16 12.37 14.95 -8.28
N SER A 17 11.58 14.19 -7.52
CA SER A 17 10.18 14.49 -7.24
C SER A 17 10.00 15.53 -6.12
N PRO A 18 8.82 16.17 -6.05
CA PRO A 18 8.54 17.25 -5.11
C PRO A 18 8.54 16.84 -3.63
N ASP A 19 8.36 15.56 -3.32
CA ASP A 19 8.38 14.95 -1.97
C ASP A 19 9.73 15.07 -1.24
N ASN A 20 10.80 15.44 -1.95
CA ASN A 20 12.09 15.76 -1.34
C ASN A 20 12.15 17.18 -0.75
N SER A 21 12.91 17.33 0.34
CA SER A 21 13.27 18.67 0.83
C SER A 21 14.20 19.40 -0.13
N LEU A 22 14.20 20.73 -0.04
CA LEU A 22 15.06 21.60 -0.84
C LEU A 22 16.54 21.18 -0.81
N LEU A 23 17.07 20.82 0.37
CA LEU A 23 18.45 20.35 0.50
C LEU A 23 18.76 19.10 -0.34
N VAL A 24 17.83 18.16 -0.43
CA VAL A 24 18.00 16.95 -1.25
C VAL A 24 17.87 17.27 -2.73
N LYS A 25 16.97 18.18 -3.11
CA LYS A 25 16.85 18.69 -4.49
C LYS A 25 18.14 19.40 -4.93
N VAL A 26 18.74 20.20 -4.07
CA VAL A 26 20.01 20.90 -4.32
C VAL A 26 21.15 19.90 -4.44
N LEU A 27 21.37 19.04 -3.44
CA LEU A 27 22.46 18.06 -3.46
C LEU A 27 22.32 17.02 -4.58
N GLY A 28 21.10 16.60 -4.88
CA GLY A 28 20.80 15.69 -5.98
C GLY A 28 21.15 16.26 -7.35
N ASN A 29 21.12 17.59 -7.51
CA ASN A 29 21.45 18.26 -8.77
C ASN A 29 22.93 18.69 -8.88
N ILE A 30 23.66 18.81 -7.77
CA ILE A 30 25.08 19.23 -7.77
C ILE A 30 26.02 18.16 -8.39
N SER A 31 25.58 16.91 -8.49
CA SER A 31 26.20 15.88 -9.33
C SER A 31 25.12 15.01 -9.97
N CYS A 32 24.57 15.45 -11.10
CA CYS A 32 23.33 14.92 -11.69
C CYS A 32 23.25 13.38 -11.74
N CYS A 33 24.37 12.68 -11.98
CA CYS A 33 24.40 11.22 -12.00
C CYS A 33 24.51 10.58 -10.61
N VAL A 34 25.41 11.09 -9.74
CA VAL A 34 25.66 10.48 -8.43
C VAL A 34 24.56 10.81 -7.44
N GLY A 35 24.09 12.06 -7.42
CA GLY A 35 23.03 12.50 -6.52
C GLY A 35 21.71 11.77 -6.75
N ARG A 36 21.27 11.64 -8.02
CA ARG A 36 20.03 10.93 -8.37
C ARG A 36 20.13 9.43 -8.12
N GLU A 37 21.26 8.81 -8.43
CA GLU A 37 21.52 7.40 -8.09
C GLU A 37 21.39 7.16 -6.58
N ARG A 38 21.86 8.10 -5.74
CA ARG A 38 21.72 7.98 -4.28
C ARG A 38 20.28 8.15 -3.81
N ILE A 39 19.55 9.10 -4.36
CA ILE A 39 18.12 9.25 -4.06
C ILE A 39 17.39 7.96 -4.45
N TYR A 40 17.63 7.45 -5.65
CA TYR A 40 17.08 6.18 -6.13
C TYR A 40 17.33 5.01 -5.17
N GLN A 41 18.58 4.78 -4.76
CA GLN A 41 18.96 3.68 -3.85
C GLN A 41 18.32 3.75 -2.46
N TRP A 42 17.96 4.95 -2.01
CA TRP A 42 17.41 5.18 -0.67
C TRP A 42 15.90 5.44 -0.65
N SER A 43 15.29 5.73 -1.79
CA SER A 43 13.86 5.99 -1.92
C SER A 43 13.09 4.78 -2.40
N ARG A 44 13.60 3.98 -3.34
CA ARG A 44 12.89 2.81 -3.88
C ARG A 44 12.52 1.82 -2.76
N THR A 45 11.27 1.37 -2.72
CA THR A 45 10.74 0.46 -1.68
C THR A 45 10.31 -0.89 -2.23
N GLN A 46 10.02 -1.02 -3.53
CA GLN A 46 9.59 -2.27 -4.14
C GLN A 46 10.44 -2.64 -5.35
N ASP A 47 10.71 -3.92 -5.50
CA ASP A 47 11.41 -4.45 -6.70
C ASP A 47 10.44 -4.96 -7.75
N LEU A 48 9.34 -5.58 -7.31
CA LEU A 48 8.37 -6.24 -8.18
C LEU A 48 7.46 -5.24 -8.88
N SER A 49 7.16 -5.49 -10.16
CA SER A 49 6.17 -4.71 -10.92
C SER A 49 4.78 -4.81 -10.31
N VAL A 50 3.84 -3.97 -10.75
CA VAL A 50 2.45 -4.00 -10.27
C VAL A 50 1.83 -5.39 -10.49
N THR A 51 1.95 -5.91 -11.71
CA THR A 51 1.50 -7.27 -12.05
C THR A 51 2.15 -8.36 -11.18
N GLN A 52 3.46 -8.26 -10.91
CA GLN A 52 4.15 -9.24 -10.05
C GLN A 52 3.71 -9.14 -8.59
N GLN A 53 3.44 -7.93 -8.09
CA GLN A 53 2.88 -7.73 -6.74
C GLN A 53 1.51 -8.38 -6.61
N LEU A 54 0.62 -8.15 -7.59
CA LEU A 54 -0.72 -8.76 -7.64
C LEU A 54 -0.64 -10.29 -7.65
N THR A 55 0.18 -10.85 -8.54
CA THR A 55 0.40 -12.31 -8.66
C THR A 55 0.98 -12.91 -7.38
N SER A 56 1.76 -12.14 -6.61
CA SER A 56 2.33 -12.59 -5.33
C SER A 56 1.33 -12.59 -4.17
N GLY A 57 0.13 -12.02 -4.35
CA GLY A 57 -0.92 -11.94 -3.32
C GLY A 57 -1.10 -10.55 -2.70
N VAL A 58 -0.51 -9.49 -3.25
CA VAL A 58 -0.74 -8.12 -2.77
C VAL A 58 -2.13 -7.65 -3.19
N ARG A 59 -2.91 -7.13 -2.24
CA ARG A 59 -4.25 -6.54 -2.45
C ARG A 59 -4.43 -5.11 -1.93
N TYR A 60 -3.36 -4.55 -1.37
CA TYR A 60 -3.33 -3.16 -0.91
C TYR A 60 -2.15 -2.47 -1.56
N PHE A 61 -2.42 -1.37 -2.26
CA PHE A 61 -1.46 -0.56 -2.99
C PHE A 61 -1.46 0.87 -2.43
N GLU A 62 -0.30 1.36 -2.06
CA GLU A 62 -0.08 2.71 -1.57
C GLU A 62 0.59 3.58 -2.65
N ALA A 63 -0.02 4.69 -3.02
CA ALA A 63 0.48 5.65 -4.00
C ALA A 63 0.70 7.02 -3.36
N GLN A 64 1.81 7.67 -3.72
CA GLN A 64 1.98 9.12 -3.60
C GLN A 64 1.99 9.71 -5.00
N VAL A 65 1.34 10.85 -5.19
CA VAL A 65 1.05 11.38 -6.53
C VAL A 65 1.49 12.82 -6.67
N ALA A 66 2.11 13.13 -7.80
CA ALA A 66 2.42 14.51 -8.18
C ALA A 66 1.90 14.82 -9.58
N ALA A 67 1.36 16.02 -9.77
CA ALA A 67 1.09 16.54 -11.10
C ALA A 67 2.36 17.15 -11.71
N ARG A 68 2.65 16.81 -12.96
CA ARG A 68 3.74 17.41 -13.73
C ARG A 68 3.29 18.77 -14.25
N SER A 69 3.91 19.85 -13.77
CA SER A 69 3.53 21.22 -14.13
C SER A 69 3.55 21.54 -15.63
N ARG A 70 4.32 20.78 -16.43
CA ARG A 70 4.43 20.98 -17.89
C ARG A 70 3.32 20.30 -18.69
N THR A 71 2.83 19.15 -18.24
CA THR A 71 1.90 18.31 -19.01
C THR A 71 0.55 18.14 -18.33
N GLY A 72 0.47 18.40 -17.02
CA GLY A 72 -0.71 18.13 -16.22
C GLY A 72 -0.99 16.65 -16.01
N ASP A 73 0.01 15.78 -16.23
CA ASP A 73 -0.09 14.34 -16.01
C ASP A 73 0.25 13.97 -14.57
N PHE A 74 -0.43 12.93 -14.08
CA PHE A 74 -0.26 12.42 -12.73
C PHE A 74 0.77 11.29 -12.70
N ARG A 75 1.86 11.51 -11.98
CA ARG A 75 2.95 10.56 -11.84
C ARG A 75 3.02 10.06 -10.40
N VAL A 76 3.31 8.78 -10.23
CA VAL A 76 3.67 8.26 -8.91
C VAL A 76 5.01 8.85 -8.48
N VAL A 77 5.20 9.09 -7.19
CA VAL A 77 6.46 9.64 -6.66
C VAL A 77 6.99 8.84 -5.49
N CYS A 78 8.31 8.66 -5.47
CA CYS A 78 9.03 8.08 -4.34
C CYS A 78 10.50 8.51 -4.44
N GLY A 79 10.83 9.69 -3.93
CA GLY A 79 12.15 10.35 -4.07
C GLY A 79 12.49 10.80 -5.49
N LEU A 80 12.10 10.06 -6.50
CA LEU A 80 12.08 10.50 -7.89
C LEU A 80 10.68 10.27 -8.46
N TYR A 81 10.39 10.87 -9.61
CA TYR A 81 9.17 10.55 -10.35
C TYR A 81 9.24 9.13 -10.91
N GLY A 82 8.14 8.39 -10.83
CA GLY A 82 7.96 7.12 -11.52
C GLY A 82 7.07 7.25 -12.77
N ASP A 83 6.34 6.19 -13.07
CA ASP A 83 5.42 6.14 -14.21
C ASP A 83 4.12 6.92 -13.98
N GLU A 84 3.30 6.98 -15.03
CA GLU A 84 1.95 7.55 -14.91
C GLU A 84 1.09 6.66 -14.02
N LEU A 85 0.39 7.28 -13.08
CA LEU A 85 -0.53 6.57 -12.21
C LEU A 85 -1.59 5.82 -13.04
N ARG A 86 -2.04 6.41 -14.17
CA ARG A 86 -2.97 5.77 -15.10
C ARG A 86 -2.45 4.43 -15.61
N SER A 87 -1.17 4.34 -15.98
CA SER A 87 -0.56 3.10 -16.46
C SER A 87 -0.54 2.05 -15.36
N CYS A 88 -0.16 2.43 -14.13
CA CYS A 88 -0.19 1.54 -12.98
C CYS A 88 -1.60 1.03 -12.65
N MET A 89 -2.62 1.89 -12.70
CA MET A 89 -4.02 1.50 -12.50
C MET A 89 -4.53 0.59 -13.63
N THR A 90 -4.03 0.78 -14.86
CA THR A 90 -4.38 -0.09 -15.99
C THR A 90 -3.87 -1.51 -15.79
N GLU A 91 -2.67 -1.70 -15.22
CA GLU A 91 -2.18 -3.04 -14.82
C GLU A 91 -3.08 -3.68 -13.76
N ILE A 92 -3.50 -2.90 -12.75
CA ILE A 92 -4.45 -3.39 -11.72
C ILE A 92 -5.78 -3.78 -12.36
N LYS A 93 -6.34 -2.92 -13.21
CA LYS A 93 -7.60 -3.19 -13.91
C LYS A 93 -7.51 -4.47 -14.74
N SER A 94 -6.44 -4.63 -15.51
CA SER A 94 -6.21 -5.82 -16.34
C SER A 94 -6.16 -7.10 -15.51
N PHE A 95 -5.60 -7.05 -14.31
CA PHE A 95 -5.63 -8.19 -13.39
C PHE A 95 -7.04 -8.47 -12.89
N LEU A 96 -7.80 -7.44 -12.52
CA LEU A 96 -9.17 -7.60 -11.99
C LEU A 96 -10.15 -8.08 -13.05
N ASP A 97 -9.94 -7.72 -14.32
CA ASP A 97 -10.75 -8.18 -15.46
C ASP A 97 -10.66 -9.71 -15.66
N THR A 98 -9.61 -10.37 -15.16
CA THR A 98 -9.46 -11.84 -15.25
C THR A 98 -9.58 -12.55 -13.90
N HIS A 99 -9.86 -11.82 -12.82
CA HIS A 99 -9.96 -12.35 -11.46
C HIS A 99 -11.13 -11.70 -10.70
N GLU A 100 -12.36 -12.07 -11.07
CA GLU A 100 -13.60 -11.41 -10.63
C GLU A 100 -13.81 -11.35 -9.11
N LYS A 101 -13.25 -12.30 -8.35
CA LYS A 101 -13.37 -12.34 -6.88
C LYS A 101 -12.26 -11.58 -6.15
N GLU A 102 -11.32 -11.00 -6.87
CA GLU A 102 -10.25 -10.23 -6.25
C GLU A 102 -10.69 -8.79 -5.99
N VAL A 103 -10.33 -8.29 -4.81
CA VAL A 103 -10.63 -6.93 -4.37
C VAL A 103 -9.31 -6.22 -4.04
N ILE A 104 -9.16 -4.98 -4.52
CA ILE A 104 -8.00 -4.14 -4.31
C ILE A 104 -8.39 -2.91 -3.50
N ILE A 105 -7.56 -2.60 -2.52
CA ILE A 105 -7.57 -1.29 -1.86
C ILE A 105 -6.43 -0.46 -2.46
N LEU A 106 -6.80 0.61 -3.16
CA LEU A 106 -5.86 1.61 -3.68
C LEU A 106 -5.90 2.83 -2.76
N ASP A 107 -4.86 2.98 -1.96
CA ASP A 107 -4.66 4.09 -1.05
C ASP A 107 -3.77 5.15 -1.69
N ILE A 108 -4.36 6.28 -2.07
CA ILE A 108 -3.65 7.42 -2.63
C ILE A 108 -3.45 8.45 -1.53
N ASN A 109 -2.26 8.42 -0.93
CA ASN A 109 -1.87 9.29 0.15
C ASN A 109 -0.77 10.27 -0.29
N ASN A 110 -0.86 11.52 0.15
CA ASN A 110 0.01 12.63 -0.24
C ASN A 110 -0.06 13.03 -1.72
N PHE A 111 -0.39 14.30 -1.93
CA PHE A 111 -0.50 14.94 -3.23
C PHE A 111 0.49 16.09 -3.33
N TYR A 112 1.15 16.23 -4.47
CA TYR A 112 2.15 17.26 -4.68
C TYR A 112 1.87 18.05 -5.96
N ASN A 113 1.98 19.37 -5.88
CA ASN A 113 1.73 20.29 -7.00
C ASN A 113 0.34 20.12 -7.63
N MET A 114 -0.67 19.78 -6.81
CA MET A 114 -2.05 19.62 -7.25
C MET A 114 -2.91 20.69 -6.60
N ASP A 115 -3.73 21.34 -7.41
CA ASP A 115 -4.86 22.16 -6.98
C ASP A 115 -6.17 21.38 -7.13
N ASP A 116 -7.28 21.96 -6.70
CA ASP A 116 -8.59 21.30 -6.74
C ASP A 116 -8.99 20.86 -8.16
N ILE A 117 -8.61 21.64 -9.19
CA ILE A 117 -8.86 21.30 -10.61
C ILE A 117 -8.15 20.01 -10.98
N LEU A 118 -6.87 19.88 -10.60
CA LEU A 118 -6.09 18.68 -10.82
C LEU A 118 -6.59 17.50 -9.98
N HIS A 119 -7.08 17.74 -8.76
CA HIS A 119 -7.74 16.71 -7.97
C HIS A 119 -9.00 16.19 -8.68
N MET A 120 -9.92 17.06 -9.14
CA MET A 120 -11.11 16.65 -9.90
C MET A 120 -10.75 15.88 -11.17
N LYS A 121 -9.71 16.32 -11.89
CA LYS A 121 -9.21 15.62 -13.07
C LYS A 121 -8.71 14.22 -12.71
N LEU A 122 -7.98 14.07 -11.60
CA LEU A 122 -7.50 12.76 -11.17
C LEU A 122 -8.66 11.84 -10.74
N LEU A 123 -9.64 12.34 -9.99
CA LEU A 123 -10.84 11.58 -9.63
C LEU A 123 -11.55 11.07 -10.89
N SER A 124 -11.75 11.93 -11.90
CA SER A 124 -12.35 11.54 -13.19
C SER A 124 -11.55 10.43 -13.90
N ILE A 125 -10.20 10.50 -13.89
CA ILE A 125 -9.34 9.46 -14.46
C ILE A 125 -9.51 8.13 -13.72
N ILE A 126 -9.56 8.16 -12.38
CA ILE A 126 -9.74 6.96 -11.56
C ILE A 126 -11.12 6.35 -11.82
N THR A 127 -12.18 7.18 -11.82
CA THR A 127 -13.55 6.75 -12.13
C THR A 127 -13.63 6.12 -13.51
N HIS A 128 -13.04 6.73 -14.53
CA HIS A 128 -13.04 6.14 -15.87
C HIS A 128 -12.20 4.87 -15.99
N CYS A 129 -11.16 4.71 -15.17
CA CYS A 129 -10.28 3.54 -15.22
C CYS A 129 -10.95 2.29 -14.64
N PHE A 130 -11.63 2.43 -13.50
CA PHE A 130 -12.22 1.29 -12.78
C PHE A 130 -13.73 1.16 -12.98
N ASP A 131 -14.41 2.25 -13.35
CA ASP A 131 -15.83 2.30 -13.71
C ASP A 131 -16.73 1.59 -12.68
N ASP A 132 -17.48 0.58 -13.11
CA ASP A 132 -18.38 -0.24 -12.31
C ASP A 132 -17.70 -1.06 -11.20
N LYS A 133 -16.37 -1.20 -11.26
CA LYS A 133 -15.60 -1.91 -10.23
C LYS A 133 -15.39 -1.09 -8.96
N LEU A 134 -15.68 0.21 -8.96
CA LEU A 134 -15.48 1.06 -7.79
C LEU A 134 -16.52 0.79 -6.70
N CYS A 135 -16.04 0.52 -5.49
CA CYS A 135 -16.85 0.41 -4.30
C CYS A 135 -17.12 1.81 -3.70
N PRO A 136 -18.37 2.29 -3.68
CA PRO A 136 -18.70 3.58 -3.10
C PRO A 136 -18.59 3.56 -1.57
N PHE A 137 -18.26 4.71 -0.98
CA PHE A 137 -18.08 4.87 0.46
C PHE A 137 -19.38 4.62 1.24
N ASN A 138 -20.53 4.91 0.65
CA ASN A 138 -21.84 4.65 1.25
C ASN A 138 -22.14 3.15 1.46
N THR A 139 -21.32 2.25 0.93
CA THR A 139 -21.33 0.81 1.30
C THR A 139 -21.12 0.61 2.80
N GLY A 140 -20.43 1.54 3.45
CA GLY A 140 -20.33 1.63 4.91
C GLY A 140 -19.21 0.78 5.53
N SER A 141 -19.13 0.85 6.86
CA SER A 141 -18.12 0.16 7.68
C SER A 141 -18.22 -1.36 7.65
N ASP A 142 -19.42 -1.88 7.38
CA ASP A 142 -19.71 -3.32 7.46
C ASP A 142 -19.44 -4.01 6.11
N VAL A 143 -18.61 -3.39 5.26
CA VAL A 143 -18.22 -3.92 3.95
C VAL A 143 -17.57 -5.29 4.11
N SER A 144 -18.12 -6.27 3.40
CA SER A 144 -17.61 -7.65 3.38
C SER A 144 -17.28 -8.07 1.97
N LEU A 145 -16.37 -9.05 1.81
CA LEU A 145 -16.03 -9.61 0.50
C LEU A 145 -17.28 -10.10 -0.25
N ASN A 146 -18.20 -10.76 0.47
CA ASN A 146 -19.45 -11.22 -0.12
C ASN A 146 -20.32 -10.06 -0.64
N SER A 147 -20.42 -8.96 0.12
CA SER A 147 -21.17 -7.78 -0.34
C SER A 147 -20.54 -7.12 -1.56
N LEU A 148 -19.21 -7.12 -1.68
CA LEU A 148 -18.51 -6.57 -2.83
C LEU A 148 -18.73 -7.45 -4.07
N TRP A 149 -18.55 -8.77 -3.94
CA TRP A 149 -18.75 -9.71 -5.03
C TRP A 149 -20.17 -9.68 -5.57
N ASN A 150 -21.18 -9.62 -4.69
CA ASN A 150 -22.59 -9.56 -5.09
C ASN A 150 -22.93 -8.27 -5.85
N GLN A 151 -22.19 -7.18 -5.60
CA GLN A 151 -22.38 -5.90 -6.28
C GLN A 151 -21.44 -5.71 -7.48
N GLY A 152 -20.50 -6.63 -7.72
CA GLY A 152 -19.49 -6.51 -8.77
C GLY A 152 -18.35 -5.53 -8.45
N TYR A 153 -18.27 -5.04 -7.22
CA TYR A 153 -17.20 -4.13 -6.79
C TYR A 153 -15.89 -4.88 -6.58
N GLN A 154 -14.78 -4.33 -7.11
CA GLN A 154 -13.44 -4.89 -7.00
C GLN A 154 -12.39 -3.88 -6.51
N VAL A 155 -12.72 -2.59 -6.42
CA VAL A 155 -11.74 -1.55 -6.08
C VAL A 155 -12.30 -0.58 -5.03
N ILE A 156 -11.63 -0.49 -3.89
CA ILE A 156 -11.84 0.56 -2.90
C ILE A 156 -10.72 1.58 -3.07
N VAL A 157 -11.07 2.83 -3.37
CA VAL A 157 -10.09 3.91 -3.47
C VAL A 157 -10.16 4.78 -2.22
N ILE A 158 -9.10 4.77 -1.42
CA ILE A 158 -8.94 5.67 -0.29
C ILE A 158 -8.19 6.90 -0.79
N TYR A 159 -8.77 8.08 -0.63
CA TYR A 159 -8.24 9.32 -1.20
C TYR A 159 -8.10 10.40 -0.12
N HIS A 160 -6.87 10.85 0.11
CA HIS A 160 -6.53 11.75 1.22
C HIS A 160 -6.71 13.24 0.87
N HIS A 161 -7.89 13.65 0.40
CA HIS A 161 -8.22 15.07 0.12
C HIS A 161 -9.72 15.34 0.33
N GLU A 162 -10.08 16.49 0.90
CA GLU A 162 -11.47 16.80 1.28
C GLU A 162 -12.45 16.94 0.10
N ILE A 163 -11.94 17.21 -1.10
CA ILE A 163 -12.75 17.32 -2.33
C ILE A 163 -13.60 16.09 -2.62
N ILE A 164 -13.21 14.91 -2.11
CA ILE A 164 -14.01 13.70 -2.30
C ILE A 164 -15.32 13.70 -1.52
N ASN A 165 -15.53 14.65 -0.60
CA ASN A 165 -16.80 14.77 0.12
C ASN A 165 -17.98 15.04 -0.84
N GLU A 166 -17.69 15.45 -2.08
CA GLU A 166 -18.67 15.64 -3.16
C GLU A 166 -18.82 14.41 -4.08
N TYR A 167 -18.14 13.30 -3.78
CA TYR A 167 -18.07 12.11 -4.63
C TYR A 167 -18.28 10.81 -3.83
N ASP A 168 -19.33 10.07 -4.15
CA ASP A 168 -19.69 8.83 -3.42
C ASP A 168 -18.73 7.66 -3.68
N ASN A 169 -18.00 7.67 -4.80
CA ASN A 169 -17.16 6.55 -5.25
C ASN A 169 -15.79 6.46 -4.55
N PHE A 170 -15.49 7.37 -3.62
CA PHE A 170 -14.18 7.46 -2.97
C PHE A 170 -14.31 7.43 -1.45
N TRP A 171 -13.39 6.71 -0.82
CA TRP A 171 -13.34 6.57 0.62
C TRP A 171 -12.42 7.66 1.20
N PRO A 172 -12.85 8.36 2.26
CA PRO A 172 -12.01 9.38 2.88
C PRO A 172 -10.78 8.76 3.51
N GLY A 173 -9.70 9.54 3.60
CA GLY A 173 -8.48 9.11 4.28
C GLY A 173 -8.69 8.72 5.76
N THR A 174 -9.81 9.12 6.37
CA THR A 174 -10.24 8.70 7.71
C THR A 174 -10.77 7.26 7.76
N SER A 175 -11.03 6.63 6.61
CA SER A 175 -11.40 5.22 6.50
C SER A 175 -10.23 4.26 6.71
N ILE A 176 -9.01 4.75 6.94
CA ILE A 176 -7.86 3.92 7.25
C ILE A 176 -7.05 4.49 8.41
N ASN A 177 -6.70 3.61 9.34
CA ASN A 177 -5.90 3.95 10.51
C ASN A 177 -4.52 3.30 10.39
N TYR A 178 -3.48 4.13 10.31
CA TYR A 178 -2.10 3.68 10.17
C TYR A 178 -1.43 3.47 11.53
N TYR A 179 -0.76 2.33 11.69
CA TYR A 179 -0.02 2.01 12.90
C TYR A 179 1.37 1.42 12.62
N PRO A 180 2.45 2.02 13.14
CA PRO A 180 2.45 3.29 13.85
C PRO A 180 2.13 4.48 12.93
N PRO A 181 1.56 5.57 13.48
CA PRO A 181 1.21 6.76 12.68
C PRO A 181 2.45 7.39 12.04
N VAL A 182 3.58 7.34 12.75
CA VAL A 182 4.90 7.78 12.26
C VAL A 182 5.83 6.58 12.23
N ALA A 183 6.50 6.38 11.10
CA ALA A 183 7.46 5.30 10.92
C ALA A 183 8.67 5.48 11.88
N PRO A 184 9.00 4.46 12.71
CA PRO A 184 10.14 4.50 13.62
C PRO A 184 11.48 4.51 12.90
N VAL A 185 12.56 4.82 13.61
CA VAL A 185 13.90 4.92 12.99
C VAL A 185 14.63 3.57 13.04
N THR A 186 14.22 2.68 13.95
CA THR A 186 14.80 1.34 14.13
C THR A 186 13.75 0.24 14.10
N SER A 187 14.18 -0.99 13.78
CA SER A 187 13.33 -2.18 13.82
C SER A 187 12.88 -2.52 15.24
N ALA A 188 13.75 -2.38 16.24
CA ALA A 188 13.38 -2.56 17.65
C ALA A 188 12.27 -1.62 18.12
N GLU A 189 12.36 -0.32 17.81
CA GLU A 189 11.29 0.65 18.10
C GLU A 189 9.99 0.29 17.38
N LEU A 190 10.09 -0.19 16.13
CA LEU A 190 8.95 -0.65 15.35
C LEU A 190 8.26 -1.83 16.03
N ILE A 191 9.00 -2.86 16.42
CA ILE A 191 8.45 -4.02 17.13
C ILE A 191 7.76 -3.58 18.42
N LEU A 192 8.42 -2.76 19.25
CA LEU A 192 7.84 -2.25 20.50
C LEU A 192 6.52 -1.49 20.28
N GLN A 193 6.44 -0.66 19.23
CA GLN A 193 5.22 0.08 18.91
C GLN A 193 4.10 -0.83 18.40
N LEU A 194 4.44 -1.82 17.58
CA LEU A 194 3.48 -2.80 17.08
C LEU A 194 2.94 -3.70 18.20
N GLU A 195 3.78 -4.10 19.16
CA GLU A 195 3.36 -4.85 20.35
C GLU A 195 2.41 -4.02 21.23
N LYS A 196 2.82 -2.80 21.58
CA LYS A 196 1.98 -1.88 22.36
C LYS A 196 0.64 -1.62 21.69
N HIS A 197 0.63 -1.47 20.37
CA HIS A 197 -0.62 -1.32 19.62
C HIS A 197 -1.47 -2.59 19.67
N SER A 198 -0.88 -3.78 19.48
CA SER A 198 -1.60 -5.05 19.53
C SER A 198 -2.30 -5.28 20.87
N GLU A 199 -1.77 -4.77 21.98
CA GLU A 199 -2.36 -4.88 23.31
C GLU A 199 -3.49 -3.86 23.56
N ASN A 200 -3.45 -2.71 22.90
CA ASN A 200 -4.31 -1.55 23.20
C ASN A 200 -5.09 -1.07 21.97
N ALA A 201 -5.25 -1.92 20.95
CA ALA A 201 -5.79 -1.50 19.67
C ALA A 201 -7.25 -1.04 19.84
N PRO A 202 -7.57 0.24 19.57
CA PRO A 202 -8.96 0.69 19.63
C PRO A 202 -9.78 -0.03 18.55
N GLU A 203 -11.08 -0.21 18.82
CA GLU A 203 -12.01 -0.57 17.76
C GLU A 203 -12.06 0.56 16.73
N THR A 204 -11.87 0.21 15.46
CA THR A 204 -12.00 1.16 14.36
C THR A 204 -13.17 0.71 13.50
N LYS A 205 -13.96 1.67 13.02
CA LYS A 205 -15.10 1.38 12.14
C LYS A 205 -14.67 0.93 10.75
N TYR A 206 -13.45 1.26 10.33
CA TYR A 206 -12.93 0.94 8.99
C TYR A 206 -11.56 0.26 9.09
N PHE A 207 -10.73 0.38 8.04
CA PHE A 207 -9.50 -0.36 7.87
C PHE A 207 -8.42 -0.01 8.91
N LYS A 208 -7.71 -1.05 9.37
CA LYS A 208 -6.47 -0.93 10.14
C LYS A 208 -5.30 -1.35 9.28
N CYS A 209 -4.29 -0.48 9.18
CA CYS A 209 -3.08 -0.72 8.43
C CYS A 209 -1.85 -0.71 9.33
N LEU A 210 -1.30 -1.90 9.59
CA LEU A 210 0.00 -2.07 10.22
C LEU A 210 1.12 -1.76 9.23
N ARG A 211 2.00 -0.85 9.61
CA ARG A 211 3.12 -0.33 8.83
C ARG A 211 4.41 -0.93 9.34
N GLY A 212 4.83 -2.00 8.69
CA GLY A 212 6.09 -2.67 8.93
C GLY A 212 7.29 -1.99 8.28
N ILE A 213 7.40 -0.68 8.45
CA ILE A 213 8.37 0.16 7.77
C ILE A 213 9.16 0.99 8.77
N VAL A 214 10.39 1.35 8.38
CA VAL A 214 11.23 2.28 9.14
C VAL A 214 11.58 3.50 8.30
N SER A 215 11.76 4.63 8.97
CA SER A 215 12.19 5.89 8.39
C SER A 215 13.71 6.01 8.43
N TYR A 216 14.30 6.47 7.31
CA TYR A 216 15.71 6.78 7.23
C TYR A 216 15.91 8.29 7.10
N SER A 217 16.79 8.85 7.93
CA SER A 217 17.09 10.28 7.86
C SER A 217 17.80 10.64 6.55
N LYS A 218 17.50 11.80 6.00
CA LYS A 218 18.11 12.30 4.74
C LYS A 218 19.63 12.37 4.81
N ARG A 219 20.19 12.68 5.99
CA ARG A 219 21.63 12.64 6.24
C ARG A 219 22.19 11.23 6.06
N LYS A 220 21.54 10.22 6.65
CA LYS A 220 21.94 8.80 6.53
C LYS A 220 21.88 8.33 5.08
N CYS A 221 20.84 8.73 4.35
CA CYS A 221 20.71 8.41 2.92
C CYS A 221 21.86 8.99 2.08
N LEU A 222 22.30 10.22 2.40
CA LEU A 222 23.36 10.90 1.64
C LEU A 222 24.78 10.52 2.08
N SER A 223 24.99 10.11 3.34
CA SER A 223 26.33 9.86 3.89
C SER A 223 26.80 8.41 3.81
N ARG A 224 25.91 7.43 3.63
CA ARG A 224 26.25 5.99 3.62
C ARG A 224 26.39 5.46 2.20
N LEU A 225 27.55 5.70 1.58
CA LEU A 225 27.83 5.38 0.17
C LEU A 225 27.88 3.87 -0.14
N SER A 226 28.14 3.02 0.85
CA SER A 226 28.24 1.55 0.68
C SER A 226 26.95 0.79 0.99
N SER A 227 25.84 1.47 1.28
CA SER A 227 24.57 0.86 1.68
C SER A 227 23.40 1.43 0.88
N SER A 228 22.25 0.75 0.95
CA SER A 228 20.98 1.13 0.32
C SER A 228 19.81 0.86 1.26
N ARG A 229 18.63 1.41 0.95
CA ARG A 229 17.41 1.08 1.68
C ARG A 229 17.15 -0.42 1.66
N LYS A 230 17.26 -1.05 0.49
CA LYS A 230 17.10 -2.50 0.31
C LYS A 230 18.00 -3.29 1.24
N HIS A 231 19.28 -2.94 1.29
CA HIS A 231 20.24 -3.65 2.14
C HIS A 231 19.91 -3.52 3.63
N GLU A 232 19.57 -2.31 4.11
CA GLU A 232 19.23 -2.11 5.53
C GLU A 232 17.91 -2.80 5.90
N ILE A 233 16.89 -2.74 5.03
CA ILE A 233 15.60 -3.40 5.24
C ILE A 233 15.80 -4.93 5.28
N SER A 234 16.45 -5.50 4.27
CA SER A 234 16.59 -6.95 4.13
C SER A 234 17.41 -7.58 5.27
N THR A 235 18.39 -6.85 5.81
CA THR A 235 19.31 -7.38 6.84
C THR A 235 18.80 -7.17 8.27
N LYS A 236 17.97 -6.16 8.52
CA LYS A 236 17.55 -5.79 9.89
C LYS A 236 16.05 -5.85 10.08
N VAL A 237 15.30 -5.17 9.21
CA VAL A 237 13.87 -4.96 9.42
C VAL A 237 13.05 -6.18 9.02
N THR A 238 13.29 -6.74 7.83
CA THR A 238 12.53 -7.88 7.33
C THR A 238 12.63 -9.11 8.26
N PRO A 239 13.82 -9.52 8.74
CA PRO A 239 13.92 -10.65 9.66
C PRO A 239 13.11 -10.43 10.94
N GLU A 240 13.30 -9.29 11.62
CA GLU A 240 12.61 -8.98 12.87
C GLU A 240 11.09 -8.95 12.70
N ILE A 241 10.59 -8.30 11.64
CA ILE A 241 9.15 -8.19 11.44
C ILE A 241 8.50 -9.51 11.01
N THR A 242 9.24 -10.33 10.26
CA THR A 242 8.75 -11.66 9.85
C THR A 242 8.65 -12.57 11.06
N THR A 243 9.68 -12.59 11.91
CA THR A 243 9.66 -13.31 13.20
C THR A 243 8.50 -12.82 14.07
N TRP A 244 8.35 -11.51 14.22
CA TRP A 244 7.27 -10.92 15.00
C TRP A 244 5.87 -11.31 14.48
N LEU A 245 5.67 -11.46 13.16
CA LEU A 245 4.40 -11.93 12.58
C LEU A 245 4.16 -13.44 12.75
N GLN A 246 5.22 -14.23 12.88
CA GLN A 246 5.17 -15.69 13.00
C GLN A 246 4.90 -16.15 14.44
N GLU A 247 5.43 -15.45 15.44
CA GLU A 247 5.48 -15.93 16.82
C GLU A 247 4.13 -15.87 17.58
N LYS A 248 3.16 -15.06 17.13
CA LYS A 248 1.85 -14.96 17.77
C LYS A 248 0.72 -14.97 16.75
N HIS A 249 -0.30 -15.78 17.01
CA HIS A 249 -1.60 -15.62 16.34
C HIS A 249 -2.16 -14.24 16.72
N ARG A 250 -2.12 -13.31 15.77
CA ARG A 250 -2.65 -11.96 15.96
C ARG A 250 -4.05 -11.88 15.38
N GLU A 251 -5.05 -12.03 16.24
CA GLU A 251 -6.44 -11.73 15.89
C GLU A 251 -6.54 -10.25 15.44
N ASN A 252 -7.40 -9.96 14.47
CA ASN A 252 -7.69 -8.59 13.99
C ASN A 252 -6.61 -7.86 13.15
N LEU A 253 -5.72 -8.59 12.48
CA LEU A 253 -4.88 -8.00 11.42
C LEU A 253 -5.67 -7.85 10.11
N ASN A 254 -5.96 -6.62 9.69
CA ASN A 254 -6.55 -6.33 8.37
C ASN A 254 -5.48 -6.14 7.30
N ILE A 255 -4.78 -5.00 7.33
CA ILE A 255 -3.79 -4.65 6.31
C ILE A 255 -2.42 -4.60 6.98
N VAL A 256 -1.43 -5.29 6.39
CA VAL A 256 -0.02 -5.16 6.77
C VAL A 256 0.77 -4.72 5.54
N ILE A 257 1.53 -3.64 5.64
CA ILE A 257 2.40 -3.13 4.58
C ILE A 257 3.87 -3.17 4.99
N VAL A 258 4.75 -3.49 4.05
CA VAL A 258 6.21 -3.53 4.24
C VAL A 258 6.93 -3.00 3.00
N ASP A 259 8.19 -2.63 3.18
CA ASP A 259 9.13 -2.47 2.08
C ASP A 259 9.59 -3.85 1.58
N TYR A 260 9.81 -3.98 0.27
CA TYR A 260 10.29 -5.18 -0.42
C TYR A 260 9.53 -6.45 0.00
N MET A 261 8.21 -6.45 -0.23
CA MET A 261 7.29 -7.49 0.28
C MET A 261 7.65 -8.93 -0.10
N HIS A 262 8.50 -9.14 -1.10
CA HIS A 262 8.91 -10.44 -1.60
C HIS A 262 10.00 -11.08 -0.73
N LEU A 263 10.61 -10.31 0.17
CA LEU A 263 11.62 -10.81 1.08
C LEU A 263 10.99 -11.70 2.17
N SER A 264 11.73 -12.72 2.59
CA SER A 264 11.38 -13.63 3.69
C SER A 264 10.00 -14.30 3.59
N ASN A 265 9.48 -14.52 2.38
CA ASN A 265 8.17 -15.16 2.14
C ASN A 265 7.00 -14.47 2.87
N PHE A 266 7.13 -13.16 3.15
CA PHE A 266 6.17 -12.39 3.94
C PHE A 266 4.73 -12.55 3.44
N VAL A 267 4.48 -12.36 2.14
CA VAL A 267 3.13 -12.43 1.58
C VAL A 267 2.52 -13.82 1.73
N ARG A 268 3.30 -14.87 1.42
CA ARG A 268 2.85 -16.26 1.53
C ARG A 268 2.47 -16.62 2.96
N HIS A 269 3.23 -16.13 3.94
CA HIS A 269 2.93 -16.38 5.35
C HIS A 269 1.59 -15.77 5.77
N LEU A 270 1.33 -14.51 5.42
CA LEU A 270 0.07 -13.84 5.76
C LEU A 270 -1.14 -14.46 5.06
N VAL A 271 -1.00 -14.81 3.77
CA VAL A 271 -2.07 -15.50 3.02
C VAL A 271 -2.41 -16.84 3.68
N TYR A 272 -1.39 -17.61 4.10
CA TYR A 272 -1.60 -18.89 4.77
C TYR A 272 -2.31 -18.74 6.12
N GLN A 273 -1.99 -17.70 6.89
CA GLN A 273 -2.69 -17.42 8.16
C GLN A 273 -4.20 -17.19 7.93
N ASN A 274 -4.59 -16.47 6.88
CA ASN A 274 -5.99 -16.22 6.56
C ASN A 274 -6.74 -17.49 6.14
N VAL A 275 -6.13 -18.35 5.33
CA VAL A 275 -6.72 -19.65 4.96
C VAL A 275 -6.93 -20.53 6.20
N SER A 276 -5.94 -20.57 7.09
CA SER A 276 -6.00 -21.39 8.31
C SER A 276 -7.11 -20.92 9.27
N ARG A 277 -7.42 -19.62 9.30
CA ARG A 277 -8.54 -19.07 10.08
C ARG A 277 -9.89 -19.54 9.53
N GLY A 278 -10.09 -19.47 8.22
CA GLY A 278 -11.32 -19.92 7.58
C GLY A 278 -11.60 -21.42 7.74
N SER A 279 -10.55 -22.24 7.81
CA SER A 279 -10.68 -23.68 8.07
C SER A 279 -10.99 -24.02 9.53
N ASN A 280 -10.55 -23.20 10.49
CA ASN A 280 -10.82 -23.42 11.91
C ASN A 280 -12.19 -22.88 12.35
N SER A 281 -12.75 -21.89 11.65
CA SER A 281 -14.12 -21.42 11.90
C SER A 281 -15.20 -22.39 11.37
N THR A 282 -14.83 -23.34 10.50
CA THR A 282 -15.75 -24.34 9.92
C THR A 282 -15.86 -25.64 10.74
N SER A 283 -15.15 -25.79 11.87
CA SER A 283 -15.25 -26.97 12.73
C SER A 283 -16.37 -26.84 13.79
N VAL A 284 -17.63 -26.75 13.37
CA VAL A 284 -18.79 -27.03 14.21
C VAL A 284 -19.81 -27.86 13.42
N SER A 285 -20.07 -29.08 13.93
CA SER A 285 -21.10 -30.08 13.53
C SER A 285 -21.04 -30.65 12.10
N LEU A 286 -20.34 -31.77 11.95
CA LEU A 286 -20.52 -32.72 10.85
C LEU A 286 -21.78 -33.58 11.12
N THR A 287 -22.86 -33.36 10.37
CA THR A 287 -23.76 -34.46 9.96
C THR A 287 -23.81 -34.51 8.44
N ASN A 288 -23.62 -35.73 7.94
CA ASN A 288 -23.35 -36.14 6.56
C ASN A 288 -24.16 -35.44 5.46
N GLY A 289 -23.46 -35.05 4.38
CA GLY A 289 -24.04 -34.95 3.04
C GLY A 289 -23.68 -33.68 2.29
N GLU A 290 -22.86 -33.84 1.25
CA GLU A 290 -22.54 -32.87 0.18
C GLU A 290 -21.73 -31.62 0.57
N MET A 291 -20.52 -31.58 0.00
CA MET A 291 -19.49 -30.60 0.26
C MET A 291 -19.76 -29.32 -0.55
N SER A 292 -20.53 -28.42 0.03
CA SER A 292 -20.51 -26.99 -0.29
C SER A 292 -19.97 -26.23 0.91
N VAL A 293 -18.84 -25.54 0.75
CA VAL A 293 -18.26 -24.68 1.78
C VAL A 293 -19.15 -23.42 1.92
N PRO A 294 -19.78 -23.16 3.07
CA PRO A 294 -20.45 -21.88 3.30
C PRO A 294 -19.38 -20.81 3.58
N GLN A 295 -19.27 -19.80 2.72
CA GLN A 295 -18.44 -18.63 2.95
C GLN A 295 -19.23 -17.61 3.77
N GLU A 296 -19.22 -17.71 5.10
CA GLU A 296 -19.78 -16.68 5.98
C GLU A 296 -18.74 -15.60 6.33
N GLN A 297 -19.17 -14.35 6.12
CA GLN A 297 -18.71 -13.09 6.70
C GLN A 297 -17.21 -12.95 7.02
N VAL A 298 -16.37 -12.86 5.98
CA VAL A 298 -15.06 -12.23 6.11
C VAL A 298 -15.22 -10.74 5.84
N THR A 299 -15.20 -9.94 6.91
CA THR A 299 -15.03 -8.49 6.86
C THR A 299 -13.61 -8.19 6.34
N ILE A 300 -13.49 -7.20 5.45
CA ILE A 300 -12.23 -6.82 4.77
C ILE A 300 -11.31 -6.05 5.71
#